data_AF-A0A8T7AVU2-F1
#
_entry.id   AF-A0A8T7AVU2-F1
#
_cell.length_a   1.000
_cell.length_b   1.000
_cell.length_c   1.000
_cell.angle_alpha   90.00
_cell.angle_beta   90.00
_cell.angle_gamma   90.00
#
_symmetry.space_group_name_H-M   'P 1'
#
loop_
_entity.id
_entity.type
_entity.pdbx_description
1 polymer ?
#
loop_
_entity_poly.entity_id
_entity_poly.type
_entity_poly.pdbx_seq_one_letter_code
_entity_poly.pdbx_strand_id
1 'polypeptide(L)'
;MKISESWLREWVDPDLDTSALTHRLTMLGLEVDSVLPAAPALDNVVVGEVRTVEQHPNADRLRVCKVDVGESAPLSIVCGAPNVEAGGRYPVALVGAVLPGGLKIKRSELRGETSAGMLCSGVELGIAEAAGGLLDLGADPRVGAPITEALELDDRIIDLDLTPNRADCFCVVGVARDLAAGQRLDFKEPAIEPVPAQTDATFPVEITAGAGCARFAGRVINDVDPAAVSPLWLQEKLRRCGLRPISPVVDVTNFVMLELGQPLHGYDLAKLSGGIVTRRAQDD
;
A
#
# COMPACT_ATOMS: atom_id res chain seq x y z
N MET A 1 -8.00 7.81 -13.71
CA MET A 1 -6.92 6.88 -13.31
C MET A 1 -6.21 7.53 -12.15
N LYS A 2 -6.10 6.85 -11.02
CA LYS A 2 -5.47 7.41 -9.83
C LYS A 2 -4.00 7.03 -9.73
N ILE A 3 -3.16 7.99 -9.40
CA ILE A 3 -1.71 7.81 -9.24
C ILE A 3 -1.24 8.61 -8.03
N SER A 4 -0.31 8.03 -7.27
CA SER A 4 0.43 8.70 -6.21
C SER A 4 1.49 9.63 -6.82
N GLU A 5 1.52 10.89 -6.37
CA GLU A 5 2.53 11.87 -6.79
C GLU A 5 3.94 11.43 -6.38
N SER A 6 4.12 10.93 -5.15
CA SER A 6 5.40 10.40 -4.69
C SER A 6 5.89 9.24 -5.58
N TRP A 7 5.02 8.30 -5.92
CA TRP A 7 5.38 7.19 -6.81
C TRP A 7 5.72 7.67 -8.22
N LEU A 8 5.02 8.67 -8.75
CA LEU A 8 5.38 9.31 -10.02
C LEU A 8 6.79 9.93 -9.97
N ARG A 9 7.14 10.58 -8.85
CA ARG A 9 8.43 11.23 -8.63
C ARG A 9 9.61 10.27 -8.50
N GLU A 10 9.37 9.02 -8.13
CA GLU A 10 10.41 7.97 -8.20
C GLU A 10 10.96 7.80 -9.62
N TRP A 11 10.10 7.96 -10.65
CA TRP A 11 10.46 7.82 -12.06
C TRP A 11 10.94 9.12 -12.70
N VAL A 12 10.30 10.24 -12.36
CA VAL A 12 10.65 11.58 -12.86
C VAL A 12 10.31 12.63 -11.82
N ASP A 13 11.32 13.36 -11.35
CA ASP A 13 11.14 14.34 -10.28
C ASP A 13 11.41 15.75 -10.80
N PRO A 14 10.41 16.41 -11.42
CA PRO A 14 10.55 17.79 -11.83
C PRO A 14 10.57 18.71 -10.61
N ASP A 15 11.38 19.77 -10.67
CA ASP A 15 11.37 20.87 -9.69
C ASP A 15 10.11 21.73 -9.85
N LEU A 16 8.97 21.13 -9.50
CA LEU A 16 7.63 21.67 -9.58
C LEU A 16 6.89 21.30 -8.30
N ASP A 17 6.10 22.22 -7.77
CA ASP A 17 5.09 21.88 -6.77
C ASP A 17 3.94 21.08 -7.39
N THR A 18 3.05 20.52 -6.55
CA THR A 18 1.88 19.74 -6.99
C THR A 18 1.00 20.51 -7.97
N SER A 19 0.81 21.82 -7.78
CA SER A 19 -0.06 22.64 -8.63
C SER A 19 0.52 22.79 -10.03
N ALA A 20 1.82 23.09 -10.13
CA ALA A 20 2.52 23.21 -11.40
C ALA A 20 2.68 21.86 -12.10
N LEU A 21 2.91 20.78 -11.34
CA LEU A 21 2.95 19.41 -11.85
C LEU A 21 1.62 19.01 -12.50
N THR A 22 0.51 19.19 -11.80
CA THR A 22 -0.83 18.83 -12.31
C THR A 22 -1.25 19.69 -13.48
N HIS A 23 -0.95 20.99 -13.44
CA HIS A 23 -1.13 21.85 -14.61
C HIS A 23 -0.33 21.35 -15.82
N ARG A 24 0.92 20.91 -15.61
CA ARG A 24 1.76 20.37 -16.68
C ARG A 24 1.20 19.09 -17.28
N LEU A 25 0.71 18.16 -16.45
CA LEU A 25 0.04 16.93 -16.91
C LEU A 25 -1.16 17.26 -17.81
N THR A 26 -2.03 18.18 -17.38
CA THR A 26 -3.17 18.62 -18.18
C THR A 26 -2.73 19.21 -19.53
N MET A 27 -1.67 20.02 -19.55
CA MET A 27 -1.13 20.59 -20.80
C MET A 27 -0.50 19.56 -21.74
N LEU A 28 -0.14 18.37 -21.24
CA LEU A 28 0.30 17.22 -22.05
C LEU A 28 -0.88 16.39 -22.58
N GLY A 29 -2.12 16.79 -22.28
CA GLY A 29 -3.33 16.06 -22.67
C GLY A 29 -3.71 14.94 -21.70
N LEU A 30 -3.14 14.94 -20.48
CA LEU A 30 -3.49 14.07 -19.37
C LEU A 30 -4.29 14.89 -18.36
N GLU A 31 -5.58 15.11 -18.65
CA GLU A 31 -6.44 16.00 -17.86
C GLU A 31 -6.53 15.55 -16.41
N VAL A 32 -6.21 16.44 -15.47
CA VAL A 32 -6.34 16.19 -14.03
C VAL A 32 -7.75 16.58 -13.58
N ASP A 33 -8.54 15.59 -13.18
CA ASP A 33 -9.91 15.78 -12.66
C ASP A 33 -9.89 16.24 -11.20
N SER A 34 -9.05 15.61 -10.37
CA SER A 34 -8.92 16.00 -8.96
C SER A 34 -7.56 15.67 -8.36
N VAL A 35 -7.24 16.36 -7.26
CA VAL A 35 -6.07 16.09 -6.43
C VAL A 35 -6.54 15.96 -4.98
N LEU A 36 -6.32 14.79 -4.40
CA LEU A 36 -6.76 14.46 -3.04
C LEU A 36 -5.55 14.14 -2.15
N PRO A 37 -5.59 14.43 -0.84
CA PRO A 37 -4.56 13.96 0.07
C PRO A 37 -4.57 12.43 0.14
N ALA A 38 -3.39 11.80 0.20
CA ALA A 38 -3.26 10.34 0.29
C ALA A 38 -3.75 9.79 1.65
N ALA A 39 -3.72 10.61 2.70
CA ALA A 39 -4.23 10.27 4.02
C ALA A 39 -4.91 11.49 4.68
N PRO A 40 -5.77 11.27 5.69
CA PRO A 40 -6.24 12.34 6.56
C PRO A 40 -5.09 13.03 7.30
N ALA A 41 -5.33 14.22 7.84
CA ALA A 41 -4.41 14.84 8.79
C ALA A 41 -4.34 14.00 10.08
N LEU A 42 -3.12 13.64 10.50
CA LEU A 42 -2.85 12.76 11.64
C LEU A 42 -1.93 13.47 12.65
N ASP A 43 -2.42 14.59 13.20
CA ASP A 43 -1.69 15.37 14.18
C ASP A 43 -1.53 14.62 15.51
N ASN A 44 -0.33 14.70 16.10
CA ASN A 44 0.03 14.02 17.36
C ASN A 44 -0.15 12.49 17.33
N VAL A 45 0.02 11.89 16.15
CA VAL A 45 0.17 10.44 16.00
C VAL A 45 1.63 10.12 15.67
N VAL A 46 2.25 9.28 16.49
CA VAL A 46 3.69 8.95 16.39
C VAL A 46 3.92 7.44 16.36
N VAL A 47 5.10 7.02 15.95
CA VAL A 47 5.53 5.62 16.06
C VAL A 47 5.82 5.30 17.53
N GLY A 48 5.18 4.27 18.08
CA GLY A 48 5.47 3.77 19.42
C GLY A 48 5.89 2.31 19.43
N GLU A 49 6.85 1.96 20.28
CA GLU A 49 7.32 0.59 20.50
C GLU A 49 6.77 0.05 21.81
N VAL A 50 6.09 -1.09 21.75
CA VAL A 50 5.52 -1.73 22.94
C VAL A 50 6.62 -2.44 23.71
N ARG A 51 6.99 -1.91 24.88
CA ARG A 51 8.03 -2.47 25.75
C ARG A 51 7.55 -3.70 26.52
N THR A 52 6.35 -3.63 27.08
CA THR A 52 5.72 -4.74 27.81
C THR A 52 4.23 -4.83 27.50
N VAL A 53 3.70 -6.04 27.57
CA VAL A 53 2.27 -6.35 27.43
C VAL A 53 1.87 -7.20 28.62
N GLU A 54 1.00 -6.67 29.47
CA GLU A 54 0.50 -7.35 30.66
C GLU A 54 -1.01 -7.54 30.56
N GLN A 55 -1.54 -8.65 31.10
CA GLN A 55 -2.97 -8.87 31.16
C GLN A 55 -3.62 -7.80 32.06
N HIS A 56 -4.72 -7.21 31.61
CA HIS A 56 -5.42 -6.21 32.41
C HIS A 56 -6.04 -6.87 33.67
N PRO A 57 -5.81 -6.34 34.88
CA PRO A 57 -6.20 -7.01 36.13
C PRO A 57 -7.72 -7.17 36.29
N ASN A 58 -8.49 -6.22 35.75
CA ASN A 58 -9.96 -6.19 35.84
C ASN A 58 -10.67 -6.47 34.49
N ALA A 59 -9.99 -7.05 33.49
CA ALA A 59 -10.59 -7.32 32.18
C ALA A 59 -9.87 -8.41 31.37
N ASP A 60 -10.59 -9.46 30.98
CA ASP A 60 -10.01 -10.60 30.25
C ASP A 60 -9.59 -10.27 28.81
N ARG A 61 -10.26 -9.30 28.18
CA ARG A 61 -10.04 -8.93 26.77
C ARG A 61 -9.14 -7.71 26.58
N LEU A 62 -8.60 -7.15 27.66
CA LEU A 62 -7.73 -5.97 27.59
C LEU A 62 -6.34 -6.31 28.09
N ARG A 63 -5.37 -5.56 27.58
CA ARG A 63 -3.96 -5.63 27.96
C ARG A 63 -3.51 -4.24 28.35
N VAL A 64 -2.62 -4.16 29.33
CA VAL A 64 -1.94 -2.92 29.71
C VAL A 64 -0.56 -2.95 29.07
N CYS A 65 -0.29 -2.00 28.19
CA CYS A 65 0.94 -1.91 27.44
C CYS A 65 1.79 -0.75 27.97
N LYS A 66 3.08 -0.97 28.19
CA LYS A 66 4.06 0.12 28.33
C LYS A 66 4.63 0.43 26.96
N VAL A 67 4.39 1.65 26.47
CA VAL A 67 4.72 2.04 25.10
C VAL A 67 5.72 3.18 25.12
N ASP A 68 6.87 2.96 24.51
CA ASP A 68 7.87 4.00 24.29
C ASP A 68 7.51 4.79 23.03
N VAL A 69 7.44 6.11 23.16
CA VAL A 69 7.13 7.05 22.07
C VAL A 69 8.24 8.09 21.87
N GLY A 70 9.45 7.81 22.38
CA GLY A 70 10.59 8.73 22.30
C GLY A 70 10.60 9.83 23.35
N GLU A 71 9.73 9.73 24.36
CA GLU A 71 9.69 10.62 25.53
C GLU A 71 10.55 10.09 26.69
N SER A 72 10.67 10.88 27.77
CA SER A 72 11.51 10.53 28.93
C SER A 72 11.03 9.31 29.72
N ALA A 73 9.74 8.94 29.61
CA ALA A 73 9.17 7.77 30.25
C ALA A 73 8.13 7.09 29.33
N PRO A 74 8.05 5.74 29.32
CA PRO A 74 7.02 5.03 28.57
C PRO A 74 5.61 5.38 29.04
N LEU A 75 4.68 5.46 28.10
CA LEU A 75 3.26 5.66 28.35
C LEU A 75 2.58 4.36 28.75
N SER A 76 1.59 4.44 29.63
CA SER A 76 0.68 3.32 29.93
C SER A 76 -0.52 3.43 29.00
N ILE A 77 -0.76 2.43 28.15
CA ILE A 77 -1.87 2.41 27.18
C ILE A 77 -2.63 1.09 27.33
N VAL A 78 -3.95 1.18 27.49
CA VAL A 78 -4.82 0.01 27.51
C VAL A 78 -5.21 -0.35 26.08
N CYS A 79 -4.97 -1.59 25.67
CA CYS A 79 -5.24 -2.08 24.32
C CYS A 79 -6.07 -3.36 24.35
N GLY A 80 -7.06 -3.45 23.46
CA GLY A 80 -7.88 -4.67 23.29
C GLY A 80 -7.58 -5.45 22.01
N ALA A 81 -6.62 -5.00 21.21
CA ALA A 81 -6.31 -5.65 19.93
C ALA A 81 -5.61 -6.99 20.18
N PRO A 82 -6.00 -8.07 19.46
CA PRO A 82 -5.44 -9.40 19.70
C PRO A 82 -3.96 -9.50 19.29
N ASN A 83 -3.53 -8.67 18.34
CA ASN A 83 -2.21 -8.67 17.70
C ASN A 83 -1.21 -7.70 18.33
N VAL A 84 -1.48 -7.15 19.52
CA VAL A 84 -0.47 -6.34 20.24
C VAL A 84 0.57 -7.25 20.88
N GLU A 85 1.84 -7.00 20.57
CA GLU A 85 2.98 -7.80 21.02
C GLU A 85 4.11 -6.91 21.56
N ALA A 86 4.88 -7.44 22.52
CA ALA A 86 6.07 -6.76 23.02
C ALA A 86 7.18 -6.78 21.95
N GLY A 87 7.85 -5.64 21.77
CA GLY A 87 8.80 -5.39 20.68
C GLY A 87 8.15 -4.87 19.39
N GLY A 88 6.82 -4.98 19.25
CA GLY A 88 6.08 -4.47 18.09
C GLY A 88 6.06 -2.94 18.04
N ARG A 89 6.10 -2.39 16.82
CA ARG A 89 5.93 -0.96 16.56
C ARG A 89 4.59 -0.69 15.90
N TYR A 90 3.85 0.25 16.47
CA TYR A 90 2.51 0.61 16.02
C TYR A 90 2.32 2.13 16.06
N PRO A 91 1.36 2.68 15.31
CA PRO A 91 0.96 4.07 15.48
C PRO A 91 0.33 4.29 16.85
N VAL A 92 0.75 5.36 17.53
CA VAL A 92 0.23 5.79 18.82
C VAL A 92 -0.34 7.18 18.68
N ALA A 93 -1.65 7.31 18.87
CA ALA A 93 -2.28 8.60 19.02
C ALA A 93 -2.11 9.10 20.46
N LEU A 94 -1.37 10.20 20.60
CA LEU A 94 -1.06 10.81 21.89
C LEU A 94 -2.26 11.59 22.43
N VAL A 95 -2.25 11.92 23.73
CA VAL A 95 -3.26 12.81 24.31
C VAL A 95 -3.25 14.15 23.59
N GLY A 96 -4.43 14.58 23.11
CA GLY A 96 -4.58 15.78 22.29
C GLY A 96 -4.65 15.51 20.78
N ALA A 97 -4.34 14.30 20.32
CA ALA A 97 -4.55 13.90 18.92
C ALA A 97 -6.05 13.91 18.57
N VAL A 98 -6.34 14.17 17.29
CA VAL A 98 -7.70 14.10 16.74
C VAL A 98 -7.66 13.16 15.54
N LEU A 99 -8.25 11.98 15.70
CA LEU A 99 -8.31 10.98 14.65
C LEU A 99 -9.45 11.28 13.65
N PRO A 100 -9.38 10.72 12.42
CA PRO A 100 -10.48 10.73 11.46
C PRO A 100 -11.84 10.42 12.11
N GLY A 101 -12.87 11.14 11.68
CA GLY A 101 -14.20 11.08 12.31
C GLY A 101 -14.35 11.94 13.58
N GLY A 102 -13.30 12.68 13.97
CA GLY A 102 -13.37 13.68 15.06
C GLY A 102 -13.10 13.11 16.45
N LEU A 103 -12.55 11.89 16.55
CA LEU A 103 -12.25 11.25 17.82
C LEU A 103 -11.05 11.93 18.49
N LYS A 104 -11.30 12.65 19.59
CA LYS A 104 -10.27 13.33 20.37
C LYS A 104 -9.68 12.40 21.43
N ILE A 105 -8.36 12.21 21.39
CA ILE A 105 -7.65 11.38 22.37
C ILE A 105 -7.45 12.17 23.65
N LYS A 106 -7.88 11.58 24.77
CA LYS A 106 -7.75 12.14 26.11
C LYS A 106 -7.22 11.06 27.05
N ARG A 107 -6.54 11.47 28.11
CA ARG A 107 -6.24 10.57 29.21
C ARG A 107 -7.55 10.06 29.81
N SER A 108 -7.68 8.75 29.94
CA SER A 108 -8.88 8.10 30.46
C SER A 108 -8.51 6.94 31.37
N GLU A 109 -9.45 6.53 32.22
CA GLU A 109 -9.35 5.30 32.99
C GLU A 109 -10.26 4.26 32.36
N LEU A 110 -9.70 3.10 32.01
CA LEU A 110 -10.46 1.94 31.55
C LEU A 110 -10.36 0.89 32.64
N ARG A 111 -11.49 0.62 33.32
CA ARG A 111 -11.61 -0.45 34.34
C ARG A 111 -10.54 -0.39 35.43
N GLY A 112 -10.18 0.82 35.86
CA GLY A 112 -9.21 1.09 36.94
C GLY A 112 -7.78 1.31 36.47
N GLU A 113 -7.46 1.06 35.20
CA GLU A 113 -6.13 1.33 34.63
C GLU A 113 -6.13 2.62 33.81
N THR A 114 -5.09 3.44 33.99
CA THR A 114 -4.93 4.68 33.22
C THR A 114 -4.42 4.38 31.81
N SER A 115 -5.10 4.92 30.79
CA SER A 115 -4.63 4.96 29.41
C SER A 115 -4.25 6.38 29.01
N ALA A 116 -2.98 6.58 28.67
CA ALA A 116 -2.39 7.85 28.28
C ALA A 116 -2.21 7.98 26.76
N GLY A 117 -3.10 7.38 25.99
CA GLY A 117 -3.06 7.36 24.53
C GLY A 117 -3.87 6.19 23.96
N MET A 118 -3.66 5.91 22.68
CA MET A 118 -4.31 4.81 21.95
C MET A 118 -3.35 4.25 20.91
N LEU A 119 -3.19 2.93 20.89
CA LEU A 119 -2.56 2.22 19.76
C LEU A 119 -3.59 2.11 18.63
N CYS A 120 -3.23 2.48 17.40
CA CYS A 120 -4.18 2.62 16.31
C CYS A 120 -4.08 1.50 15.26
N SER A 121 -5.24 1.14 14.73
CA SER A 121 -5.42 0.38 13.50
C SER A 121 -5.34 1.28 12.27
N GLY A 122 -5.12 0.69 11.08
CA GLY A 122 -5.17 1.43 9.82
C GLY A 122 -6.54 2.07 9.55
N VAL A 123 -7.62 1.47 10.05
CA VAL A 123 -8.98 2.01 9.92
C VAL A 123 -9.15 3.28 10.73
N GLU A 124 -8.68 3.29 11.98
CA GLU A 124 -8.73 4.48 12.83
C GLU A 124 -7.88 5.62 12.28
N LEU A 125 -6.79 5.32 11.57
CA LEU A 125 -5.97 6.29 10.86
C LEU A 125 -6.57 6.73 9.50
N GLY A 126 -7.64 6.06 9.03
CA GLY A 126 -8.26 6.36 7.74
C GLY A 126 -7.44 5.93 6.52
N ILE A 127 -6.51 4.97 6.70
CA ILE A 127 -5.65 4.42 5.64
C ILE A 127 -5.94 2.94 5.35
N ALA A 128 -6.92 2.33 6.03
CA ALA A 128 -7.42 0.98 5.71
C ALA A 128 -8.96 0.94 5.79
N GLU A 129 -9.58 0.05 5.01
CA GLU A 129 -11.04 -0.13 5.01
C GLU A 129 -11.52 -1.21 5.99
N ALA A 130 -10.71 -2.23 6.24
CA ALA A 130 -11.09 -3.39 7.02
C ALA A 130 -10.33 -3.47 8.34
N ALA A 131 -11.04 -3.84 9.41
CA ALA A 131 -10.45 -4.02 10.73
C ALA A 131 -9.63 -5.31 10.80
N GLY A 132 -8.30 -5.18 10.95
CA GLY A 132 -7.37 -6.29 11.13
C GLY A 132 -6.67 -6.33 12.49
N GLY A 133 -7.03 -5.43 13.41
CA GLY A 133 -6.26 -5.15 14.63
C GLY A 133 -5.36 -3.92 14.46
N LEU A 134 -4.30 -3.81 15.27
CA LEU A 134 -3.35 -2.71 15.17
C LEU A 134 -2.59 -2.75 13.84
N LEU A 135 -2.20 -1.58 13.33
CA LEU A 135 -1.33 -1.47 12.17
C LEU A 135 0.11 -1.75 12.60
N ASP A 136 0.63 -2.92 12.23
CA ASP A 136 2.05 -3.24 12.43
C ASP A 136 2.91 -2.47 11.43
N LEU A 137 3.88 -1.73 11.95
CA LEU A 137 4.81 -0.90 11.17
C LEU A 137 6.11 -1.61 10.83
N GLY A 138 6.35 -2.81 11.38
CA GLY A 138 7.63 -3.48 11.30
C GLY A 138 8.74 -2.78 12.12
N ALA A 139 9.98 -3.23 11.94
CA ALA A 139 11.11 -2.77 12.76
C ALA A 139 11.80 -1.49 12.25
N ASP A 140 11.41 -0.98 11.08
CA ASP A 140 12.14 0.10 10.40
C ASP A 140 11.84 1.50 10.96
N PRO A 141 10.58 1.90 11.22
CA PRO A 141 10.29 3.30 11.57
C PRO A 141 10.82 3.70 12.94
N ARG A 142 11.44 4.88 13.03
CA ARG A 142 12.03 5.41 14.27
C ARG A 142 10.96 5.72 15.32
N VAL A 143 11.14 5.20 16.53
CA VAL A 143 10.25 5.49 17.67
C VAL A 143 10.19 7.01 17.94
N GLY A 144 8.97 7.52 18.11
CA GLY A 144 8.66 8.93 18.31
C GLY A 144 8.59 9.77 17.03
N ALA A 145 8.89 9.20 15.86
CA ALA A 145 8.70 9.91 14.59
C ALA A 145 7.19 10.10 14.32
N PRO A 146 6.77 11.23 13.69
CA PRO A 146 5.40 11.40 13.21
C PRO A 146 5.00 10.26 12.28
N ILE A 147 3.76 9.77 12.41
CA ILE A 147 3.28 8.67 11.57
C ILE A 147 3.23 9.06 10.09
N THR A 148 3.01 10.34 9.79
CA THR A 148 2.99 10.89 8.44
C THR A 148 4.34 10.79 7.75
N GLU A 149 5.43 10.95 8.50
CA GLU A 149 6.80 10.72 8.01
C GLU A 149 7.07 9.23 7.86
N ALA A 150 6.74 8.43 8.89
CA ALA A 150 7.02 6.99 8.92
C ALA A 150 6.35 6.19 7.79
N LEU A 151 5.18 6.64 7.33
CA LEU A 151 4.39 5.99 6.29
C LEU A 151 4.34 6.80 4.98
N GLU A 152 5.13 7.87 4.87
CA GLU A 152 5.17 8.76 3.70
C GLU A 152 3.75 9.20 3.28
N LEU A 153 2.95 9.63 4.26
CA LEU A 153 1.52 9.97 4.06
C LEU A 153 1.30 11.39 3.55
N ASP A 154 2.33 12.25 3.59
CA ASP A 154 2.29 13.57 2.95
C ASP A 154 2.48 13.42 1.45
N ASP A 155 1.46 12.83 0.82
CA ASP A 155 1.42 12.51 -0.60
C ASP A 155 0.06 12.93 -1.18
N ARG A 156 0.01 13.06 -2.49
CA ARG A 156 -1.16 13.47 -3.25
C ARG A 156 -1.56 12.37 -4.22
N ILE A 157 -2.86 12.10 -4.25
CA ILE A 157 -3.48 11.24 -5.25
C ILE A 157 -3.99 12.15 -6.36
N ILE A 158 -3.40 12.00 -7.55
CA ILE A 158 -3.81 12.70 -8.76
C ILE A 158 -4.76 11.77 -9.52
N ASP A 159 -5.98 12.22 -9.82
CA ASP A 159 -6.92 11.51 -10.68
C ASP A 159 -6.90 12.09 -12.10
N LEU A 160 -6.55 11.26 -13.07
CA LEU A 160 -6.40 11.61 -14.48
C LEU A 160 -7.59 11.10 -15.31
N ASP A 161 -8.24 11.97 -16.06
CA ASP A 161 -9.21 11.56 -17.09
C ASP A 161 -8.47 11.29 -18.41
N LEU A 162 -8.29 10.01 -18.72
CA LEU A 162 -7.47 9.57 -19.86
C LEU A 162 -8.33 9.28 -21.08
N THR A 163 -7.96 9.92 -22.19
CA THR A 163 -8.57 9.68 -23.50
C THR A 163 -8.12 8.33 -24.11
N PRO A 164 -8.95 7.64 -24.91
CA PRO A 164 -8.64 6.29 -25.42
C PRO A 164 -7.40 6.20 -26.31
N ASN A 165 -6.96 7.31 -26.93
CA ASN A 165 -5.75 7.35 -27.75
C ASN A 165 -4.45 7.30 -26.92
N ARG A 166 -4.53 7.48 -25.60
CA ARG A 166 -3.39 7.44 -24.67
C ARG A 166 -3.32 6.13 -23.88
N ALA A 167 -3.46 5.00 -24.57
CA ALA A 167 -3.38 3.68 -23.95
C ALA A 167 -2.06 3.45 -23.17
N ASP A 168 -0.99 4.12 -23.60
CA ASP A 168 0.32 4.15 -22.94
C ASP A 168 0.27 4.75 -21.52
N CYS A 169 -0.64 5.68 -21.25
CA CYS A 169 -0.72 6.42 -19.99
C CYS A 169 -1.60 5.76 -18.92
N PHE A 170 -2.18 4.58 -19.17
CA PHE A 170 -2.94 3.82 -18.15
C PHE A 170 -2.03 3.12 -17.10
N CYS A 171 -0.84 3.68 -16.85
CA CYS A 171 0.15 3.18 -15.90
C CYS A 171 1.13 4.29 -15.49
N VAL A 172 1.82 4.08 -14.36
CA VAL A 172 2.77 5.04 -13.78
C VAL A 172 3.92 5.33 -14.75
N VAL A 173 4.54 4.29 -15.33
CA VAL A 173 5.65 4.45 -16.28
C VAL A 173 5.25 5.27 -17.51
N GLY A 174 3.99 5.13 -17.97
CA GLY A 174 3.45 5.86 -19.11
C GLY A 174 3.35 7.36 -18.86
N VAL A 175 2.67 7.72 -17.76
CA VAL A 175 2.53 9.11 -17.31
C VAL A 175 3.90 9.73 -17.04
N ALA A 176 4.77 9.02 -16.34
CA ALA A 176 6.12 9.46 -16.03
C ALA A 176 6.94 9.74 -17.30
N ARG A 177 6.84 8.87 -18.31
CA ARG A 177 7.56 9.03 -19.57
C ARG A 177 7.07 10.26 -20.35
N ASP A 178 5.77 10.51 -20.38
CA ASP A 178 5.20 11.69 -21.05
C ASP A 178 5.66 12.99 -20.37
N LEU A 179 5.64 13.00 -19.03
CA LEU A 179 6.12 14.11 -18.22
C LEU A 179 7.63 14.36 -18.42
N ALA A 180 8.45 13.30 -18.41
CA ALA A 180 9.89 13.39 -18.65
C ALA A 180 10.20 13.96 -20.04
N ALA A 181 9.51 13.46 -21.09
CA ALA A 181 9.67 13.97 -22.44
C ALA A 181 9.22 15.43 -22.57
N GLY A 182 8.08 15.78 -21.99
CA GLY A 182 7.53 17.14 -21.98
C GLY A 182 8.43 18.15 -21.24
N GLN A 183 9.09 17.73 -20.17
CA GLN A 183 9.97 18.56 -19.36
C GLN A 183 11.46 18.46 -19.73
N ARG A 184 11.82 17.53 -20.62
CA ARG A 184 13.21 17.20 -21.00
C ARG A 184 14.07 16.83 -19.79
N LEU A 185 13.52 15.97 -18.95
CA LEU A 185 14.19 15.47 -17.75
C LEU A 185 14.72 14.06 -17.96
N ASP A 186 15.71 13.69 -17.16
CA ASP A 186 16.16 12.31 -17.08
C ASP A 186 15.06 11.42 -16.50
N PHE A 187 14.92 10.24 -17.09
CA PHE A 187 13.95 9.24 -16.69
C PHE A 187 14.65 8.17 -15.85
N LYS A 188 14.22 8.02 -14.59
CA LYS A 188 14.80 7.09 -13.62
C LYS A 188 14.12 5.73 -13.72
N GLU A 189 14.51 4.94 -14.71
CA GLU A 189 14.00 3.58 -14.86
C GLU A 189 14.60 2.67 -13.78
N PRO A 190 13.78 1.93 -13.00
CA PRO A 190 14.28 0.98 -12.02
C PRO A 190 14.94 -0.21 -12.72
N ALA A 191 16.01 -0.74 -12.13
CA ALA A 191 16.65 -1.95 -12.63
C ALA A 191 15.76 -3.17 -12.33
N ILE A 192 15.24 -3.81 -13.38
CA ILE A 192 14.42 -5.03 -13.29
C ILE A 192 15.24 -6.20 -13.84
N GLU A 193 16.01 -6.84 -12.97
CA GLU A 193 16.88 -7.96 -13.35
C GLU A 193 16.09 -9.25 -13.60
N PRO A 194 16.45 -10.05 -14.62
CA PRO A 194 15.82 -11.35 -14.84
C PRO A 194 16.04 -12.29 -13.65
N VAL A 195 14.95 -12.81 -13.09
CA VAL A 195 15.02 -13.81 -12.01
C VAL A 195 15.37 -15.19 -12.62
N PRO A 196 16.51 -15.81 -12.29
CA PRO A 196 16.88 -17.13 -12.81
C PRO A 196 15.91 -18.22 -12.33
N ALA A 197 15.68 -19.22 -13.16
CA ALA A 197 14.89 -20.38 -12.77
C ALA A 197 15.68 -21.24 -11.76
N GLN A 198 15.01 -21.63 -10.66
CA GLN A 198 15.55 -22.55 -9.66
C GLN A 198 14.98 -23.97 -9.81
N THR A 199 13.98 -24.14 -10.68
CA THR A 199 13.35 -25.42 -11.00
C THR A 199 13.02 -25.46 -12.50
N ASP A 200 12.88 -26.68 -13.04
CA ASP A 200 12.43 -26.90 -14.43
C ASP A 200 10.90 -27.02 -14.55
N ALA A 201 10.16 -26.62 -13.50
CA ALA A 201 8.71 -26.72 -13.49
C ALA A 201 8.10 -25.82 -14.58
N THR A 202 7.29 -26.41 -15.43
CA THR A 202 6.57 -25.73 -16.52
C THR A 202 5.15 -26.26 -16.60
N PHE A 203 4.26 -25.48 -17.24
CA PHE A 203 2.91 -25.92 -17.56
C PHE A 203 2.68 -25.72 -19.07
N PRO A 204 2.18 -26.73 -19.81
CA PRO A 204 2.01 -26.61 -21.25
C PRO A 204 1.08 -25.46 -21.63
N VAL A 205 1.50 -24.67 -22.63
CA VAL A 205 0.71 -23.58 -23.21
C VAL A 205 0.62 -23.78 -24.71
N GLU A 206 -0.58 -23.70 -25.26
CA GLU A 206 -0.86 -23.73 -26.69
C GLU A 206 -1.64 -22.48 -27.11
N ILE A 207 -1.18 -21.80 -28.16
CA ILE A 207 -1.83 -20.60 -28.70
C ILE A 207 -2.54 -20.95 -30.00
N THR A 208 -3.88 -21.06 -29.96
CA THR A 208 -4.72 -21.39 -31.12
C THR A 208 -5.70 -20.27 -31.52
N ALA A 209 -5.70 -19.16 -30.78
CA ALA A 209 -6.61 -18.02 -31.00
C ALA A 209 -6.27 -17.14 -32.23
N GLY A 210 -5.20 -17.46 -32.97
CA GLY A 210 -4.73 -16.65 -34.10
C GLY A 210 -4.45 -15.21 -33.67
N ALA A 211 -5.03 -14.24 -34.39
CA ALA A 211 -4.87 -12.81 -34.06
C ALA A 211 -5.43 -12.40 -32.68
N GLY A 212 -6.21 -13.26 -31.99
CA GLY A 212 -6.74 -12.97 -30.66
C GLY A 212 -5.69 -13.05 -29.54
N CYS A 213 -4.55 -13.71 -29.77
CA CYS A 213 -3.45 -13.77 -28.80
C CYS A 213 -2.12 -13.94 -29.54
N ALA A 214 -1.34 -12.86 -29.65
CA ALA A 214 -0.04 -12.90 -30.32
C ALA A 214 1.08 -13.47 -29.44
N ARG A 215 0.94 -13.38 -28.11
CA ARG A 215 1.93 -13.85 -27.13
C ARG A 215 1.23 -14.24 -25.83
N PHE A 216 1.63 -15.38 -25.29
CA PHE A 216 1.29 -15.82 -23.93
C PHE A 216 2.58 -16.29 -23.25
N ALA A 217 2.85 -15.79 -22.05
CA ALA A 217 3.98 -16.22 -21.24
C ALA A 217 3.44 -16.78 -19.92
N GLY A 218 3.84 -18.01 -19.59
CA GLY A 218 3.54 -18.65 -18.32
C GLY A 218 4.82 -18.89 -17.54
N ARG A 219 4.76 -18.76 -16.21
CA ARG A 219 5.85 -19.13 -15.30
C ARG A 219 5.25 -19.83 -14.09
N VAL A 220 5.80 -20.99 -13.75
CA VAL A 220 5.42 -21.72 -12.52
C VAL A 220 6.22 -21.16 -11.36
N ILE A 221 5.53 -20.83 -10.27
CA ILE A 221 6.12 -20.47 -8.98
C ILE A 221 5.52 -21.45 -7.96
N ASN A 222 6.37 -22.31 -7.39
CA ASN A 222 5.98 -23.30 -6.40
C ASN A 222 6.11 -22.74 -4.99
N ASP A 223 5.43 -23.39 -4.04
CA ASP A 223 5.60 -23.17 -2.59
C ASP A 223 5.33 -21.74 -2.13
N VAL A 224 4.38 -21.05 -2.81
CA VAL A 224 3.89 -19.74 -2.37
C VAL A 224 3.06 -19.92 -1.11
N ASP A 225 3.44 -19.24 -0.02
CA ASP A 225 2.67 -19.23 1.22
C ASP A 225 1.34 -18.47 1.03
N PRO A 226 0.18 -19.14 1.13
CA PRO A 226 -1.12 -18.48 1.01
C PRO A 226 -1.47 -17.59 2.21
N ALA A 227 -0.78 -17.74 3.35
CA ALA A 227 -0.99 -16.93 4.55
C ALA A 227 -0.10 -15.69 4.60
N ALA A 228 0.84 -15.54 3.66
CA ALA A 228 1.67 -14.35 3.55
C ALA A 228 0.82 -13.10 3.32
N VAL A 229 1.28 -11.97 3.83
CA VAL A 229 0.65 -10.66 3.67
C VAL A 229 1.57 -9.78 2.84
N SER A 230 0.98 -9.00 1.93
CA SER A 230 1.71 -8.01 1.14
C SER A 230 2.45 -7.02 2.05
N PRO A 231 3.68 -6.61 1.74
CA PRO A 231 4.38 -5.61 2.55
C PRO A 231 3.67 -4.26 2.47
N LEU A 232 3.81 -3.45 3.52
CA LEU A 232 3.06 -2.20 3.69
C LEU A 232 3.26 -1.22 2.52
N TRP A 233 4.48 -1.10 1.99
CA TRP A 233 4.77 -0.25 0.84
C TRP A 233 3.96 -0.63 -0.41
N LEU A 234 3.77 -1.93 -0.65
CA LEU A 234 3.00 -2.42 -1.80
C LEU A 234 1.52 -2.12 -1.58
N GLN A 235 1.03 -2.38 -0.36
CA GLN A 235 -0.36 -2.08 0.01
C GLN A 235 -0.68 -0.59 -0.16
N GLU A 236 0.22 0.30 0.27
CA GLU A 236 0.04 1.75 0.14
C GLU A 236 0.05 2.22 -1.31
N LYS A 237 0.97 1.73 -2.15
CA LYS A 237 0.97 2.06 -3.58
C LYS A 237 -0.33 1.62 -4.26
N LEU A 238 -0.83 0.42 -3.95
CA LEU A 238 -2.14 -0.04 -4.44
C LEU A 238 -3.30 0.85 -3.97
N ARG A 239 -3.35 1.15 -2.67
CA ARG A 239 -4.40 1.97 -2.05
C ARG A 239 -4.47 3.37 -2.67
N ARG A 240 -3.31 4.02 -2.85
CA ARG A 240 -3.22 5.37 -3.43
C ARG A 240 -3.66 5.40 -4.91
N CYS A 241 -3.58 4.27 -5.60
CA CYS A 241 -4.14 4.08 -6.95
C CYS A 241 -5.61 3.60 -6.95
N GLY A 242 -6.27 3.52 -5.78
CA GLY A 242 -7.67 3.13 -5.66
C GLY A 242 -7.91 1.61 -5.67
N LEU A 243 -6.88 0.80 -5.49
CA LEU A 243 -7.00 -0.66 -5.37
C LEU A 243 -6.84 -1.09 -3.91
N ARG A 244 -7.65 -2.05 -3.50
CA ARG A 244 -7.55 -2.64 -2.16
C ARG A 244 -6.59 -3.83 -2.20
N PRO A 245 -5.69 -3.98 -1.21
CA PRO A 245 -4.94 -5.21 -1.02
C PRO A 245 -5.88 -6.38 -0.75
N ILE A 246 -5.56 -7.56 -1.30
CA ILE A 246 -6.37 -8.78 -1.23
C ILE A 246 -5.51 -9.97 -0.80
N SER A 247 -4.45 -10.23 -1.55
CA SER A 247 -3.52 -11.34 -1.30
C SER A 247 -2.22 -11.08 -2.06
N PRO A 248 -1.07 -11.61 -1.62
CA PRO A 248 0.22 -11.31 -2.26
C PRO A 248 0.24 -11.55 -3.77
N VAL A 249 -0.39 -12.62 -4.26
CA VAL A 249 -0.45 -12.93 -5.70
C VAL A 249 -1.24 -11.85 -6.45
N VAL A 250 -2.45 -11.53 -5.98
CA VAL A 250 -3.30 -10.53 -6.64
C VAL A 250 -2.66 -9.15 -6.55
N ASP A 251 -2.10 -8.81 -5.39
CA ASP A 251 -1.52 -7.51 -5.10
C ASP A 251 -0.28 -7.25 -5.97
N VAL A 252 0.61 -8.24 -6.13
CA VAL A 252 1.76 -8.13 -7.05
C VAL A 252 1.30 -8.00 -8.50
N THR A 253 0.29 -8.74 -8.94
CA THR A 253 -0.22 -8.60 -10.32
C THR A 253 -0.86 -7.24 -10.57
N ASN A 254 -1.59 -6.69 -9.59
CA ASN A 254 -2.16 -5.34 -9.65
C ASN A 254 -1.08 -4.27 -9.61
N PHE A 255 -0.03 -4.48 -8.81
CA PHE A 255 1.11 -3.57 -8.73
C PHE A 255 1.81 -3.45 -10.08
N VAL A 256 2.15 -4.58 -10.73
CA VAL A 256 2.77 -4.58 -12.06
C VAL A 256 1.86 -3.95 -13.12
N MET A 257 0.54 -4.20 -13.04
CA MET A 257 -0.43 -3.58 -13.93
C MET A 257 -0.41 -2.05 -13.80
N LEU A 258 -0.41 -1.52 -12.58
CA LEU A 258 -0.37 -0.09 -12.32
C LEU A 258 1.00 0.51 -12.68
N GLU A 259 2.08 -0.17 -12.36
CA GLU A 259 3.44 0.32 -12.57
C GLU A 259 3.80 0.37 -14.06
N LEU A 260 3.60 -0.75 -14.77
CA LEU A 260 4.11 -0.97 -16.12
C LEU A 260 3.02 -0.99 -17.20
N GLY A 261 1.75 -0.99 -16.83
CA GLY A 261 0.63 -1.07 -17.77
C GLY A 261 0.41 -2.47 -18.33
N GLN A 262 0.98 -3.50 -17.68
CA GLN A 262 0.88 -4.89 -18.08
C GLN A 262 -0.03 -5.65 -17.10
N PRO A 263 -1.29 -5.93 -17.47
CA PRO A 263 -2.14 -6.82 -16.68
C PRO A 263 -1.51 -8.22 -16.60
N LEU A 264 -1.52 -8.79 -15.40
CA LEU A 264 -1.06 -10.15 -15.12
C LEU A 264 -2.17 -10.93 -14.41
N HIS A 265 -2.04 -12.26 -14.38
CA HIS A 265 -2.98 -13.12 -13.69
C HIS A 265 -2.26 -14.32 -13.05
N GLY A 266 -2.68 -14.69 -11.85
CA GLY A 266 -2.21 -15.89 -11.15
C GLY A 266 -3.24 -17.01 -11.23
N TYR A 267 -2.82 -18.18 -11.72
CA TYR A 267 -3.64 -19.40 -11.71
C TYR A 267 -3.17 -20.33 -10.60
N ASP A 268 -4.12 -20.98 -9.92
CA ASP A 268 -3.84 -22.08 -9.01
C ASP A 268 -3.47 -23.33 -9.83
N LEU A 269 -2.17 -23.65 -9.88
CA LEU A 269 -1.64 -24.74 -10.70
C LEU A 269 -2.29 -26.08 -10.38
N ALA A 270 -2.67 -26.33 -9.12
CA ALA A 270 -3.29 -27.58 -8.70
C ALA A 270 -4.71 -27.77 -9.26
N LYS A 271 -5.34 -26.69 -9.71
CA LYS A 271 -6.68 -26.71 -10.33
C LYS A 271 -6.62 -26.79 -11.86
N LEU A 272 -5.44 -26.64 -12.46
CA LEU A 272 -5.28 -26.77 -13.89
C LEU A 272 -5.17 -28.25 -14.30
N SER A 273 -5.66 -28.58 -15.48
CA SER A 273 -5.63 -29.94 -16.02
C SER A 273 -5.21 -29.92 -17.49
N GLY A 274 -4.29 -30.80 -17.87
CA GLY A 274 -3.75 -30.86 -19.22
C GLY A 274 -2.79 -29.70 -19.53
N GLY A 275 -3.32 -28.58 -20.00
CA GLY A 275 -2.55 -27.42 -20.45
C GLY A 275 -3.44 -26.17 -20.59
N ILE A 276 -2.82 -25.00 -20.72
CA ILE A 276 -3.53 -23.77 -21.07
C ILE A 276 -3.64 -23.69 -22.58
N VAL A 277 -4.86 -23.60 -23.10
CA VAL A 277 -5.12 -23.40 -24.53
C VAL A 277 -5.79 -22.05 -24.71
N THR A 278 -5.08 -21.08 -25.31
CA THR A 278 -5.69 -19.80 -25.66
C THR A 278 -6.49 -19.99 -26.95
N ARG A 279 -7.82 -20.11 -26.84
CA ARG A 279 -8.74 -20.35 -27.95
C ARG A 279 -9.95 -19.43 -27.88
N ARG A 280 -10.71 -19.34 -28.97
CA ARG A 280 -12.05 -18.73 -28.94
C ARG A 280 -13.02 -19.60 -28.13
N ALA A 281 -14.03 -18.97 -27.56
CA ALA A 281 -15.19 -19.68 -27.04
C ALA A 281 -15.87 -20.45 -28.18
N GLN A 282 -16.50 -21.56 -27.84
CA GLN A 282 -17.37 -22.28 -28.77
C GLN A 282 -18.77 -21.68 -28.67
N ASP A 283 -19.50 -21.67 -29.77
CA ASP A 283 -20.93 -21.35 -29.74
C ASP A 283 -21.66 -22.47 -28.98
N ASP A 284 -22.58 -22.10 -28.09
CA ASP A 284 -23.44 -23.03 -27.34
C ASP A 284 -24.44 -23.76 -28.26
#